data_AF-A0A2V4NSF3-F1
#
_entry.id   AF-A0A2V4NSF3-F1
#
_cell.length_a   1.000
_cell.length_b   1.000
_cell.length_c   1.000
_cell.angle_alpha   90.00
_cell.angle_beta   90.00
_cell.angle_gamma   90.00
#
_symmetry.space_group_name_H-M   'P 1'
#
loop_
_entity.id
_entity.type
_entity.pdbx_description
1 polymer ?
#
loop_
_entity_poly.entity_id
_entity_poly.type
_entity_poly.pdbx_seq_one_letter_code
_entity_poly.pdbx_strand_id
1 'polypeptide(L)'
;FRNKAKSLLGLSTMMRDEFGGEVPGTLEQLVRLPGVGRKTANVVLGNAFGVPGITVDTHFGRLVRRVGGNQEEGQGGGEAGA
;
A
#
# COMPACT_ATOMS: atom_id res chain seq x y z
N PHE A 1 9.65 4.06 -19.32
CA PHE A 1 10.93 3.88 -18.58
C PHE A 1 11.45 5.18 -17.97
N ARG A 2 11.40 6.34 -18.68
CA ARG A 2 11.87 7.65 -18.17
C ARG A 2 11.39 8.03 -16.76
N ASN A 3 10.09 7.89 -16.49
CA ASN A 3 9.54 8.20 -15.16
C ASN A 3 10.10 7.30 -14.06
N LYS A 4 10.30 6.00 -14.32
CA LYS A 4 10.90 5.08 -13.35
C LYS A 4 12.35 5.45 -13.04
N ALA A 5 13.13 5.83 -14.07
CA ALA A 5 14.50 6.28 -13.87
C ALA A 5 14.56 7.55 -13.00
N LYS A 6 13.69 8.53 -13.28
CA LYS A 6 13.56 9.74 -12.45
C LYS A 6 13.17 9.43 -11.01
N SER A 7 12.22 8.52 -10.80
CA SER A 7 11.81 8.08 -9.47
C SER A 7 12.94 7.39 -8.71
N LEU A 8 13.70 6.50 -9.35
CA LEU A 8 14.83 5.82 -8.72
C LEU A 8 15.93 6.79 -8.30
N LEU A 9 16.32 7.73 -9.17
CA LEU A 9 17.29 8.77 -8.82
C LEU A 9 16.82 9.61 -7.62
N GLY A 10 15.57 10.08 -7.64
CA GLY A 10 15.01 10.87 -6.54
C GLY A 10 14.89 10.07 -5.23
N LEU A 11 14.51 8.79 -5.33
CA LEU A 11 14.43 7.88 -4.18
C LEU A 11 15.82 7.68 -3.57
N SER A 12 16.85 7.39 -4.37
CA SER A 12 18.20 7.19 -3.85
C SER A 12 18.76 8.43 -3.17
N THR A 13 18.52 9.63 -3.75
CA THR A 13 18.92 10.90 -3.13
C THR A 13 18.21 11.11 -1.79
N MET A 14 16.89 10.96 -1.75
CA MET A 14 16.11 11.14 -0.52
C MET A 14 16.47 10.10 0.55
N MET A 15 16.68 8.84 0.17
CA MET A 15 17.15 7.80 1.10
C MET A 15 18.47 8.18 1.76
N ARG A 16 19.45 8.65 0.97
CA ARG A 16 20.75 9.07 1.49
C ARG A 16 20.64 10.30 2.39
N ASP A 17 19.94 11.34 1.92
CA ASP A 17 19.98 12.67 2.54
C ASP A 17 19.00 12.81 3.72
N GLU A 18 17.81 12.20 3.66
CA GLU A 18 16.77 12.34 4.70
C GLU A 18 16.67 11.12 5.63
N PHE A 19 17.03 9.92 5.16
CA PHE A 19 16.85 8.67 5.90
C PHE A 19 18.18 7.96 6.24
N GLY A 20 19.32 8.61 6.05
CA GLY A 20 20.63 8.07 6.42
C GLY A 20 21.03 6.80 5.67
N GLY A 21 20.41 6.53 4.51
CA GLY A 21 20.63 5.32 3.72
C GLY A 21 19.81 4.10 4.17
N GLU A 22 18.92 4.24 5.16
CA GLU A 22 18.06 3.16 5.62
C GLU A 22 16.62 3.27 5.09
N VAL A 23 15.98 2.11 4.89
CA VAL A 23 14.59 2.05 4.47
C VAL A 23 13.68 2.34 5.67
N PRO A 24 12.76 3.31 5.60
CA PRO A 24 11.90 3.64 6.72
C PRO A 24 10.84 2.56 6.97
N GLY A 25 10.56 2.31 8.26
CA GLY A 25 9.63 1.27 8.72
C GLY A 25 8.17 1.71 8.86
N THR A 26 7.78 2.88 8.33
CA THR A 26 6.40 3.38 8.43
C THR A 26 5.79 3.68 7.05
N LEU A 27 4.47 3.54 6.94
CA LEU A 27 3.74 3.75 5.69
C LEU A 27 3.86 5.20 5.22
N GLU A 28 3.71 6.15 6.14
CA GLU A 28 3.75 7.58 5.89
C GLU A 28 5.10 8.01 5.31
N GLN A 29 6.19 7.45 5.83
CA GLN A 29 7.54 7.73 5.33
C GLN A 29 7.80 7.05 3.99
N LEU A 30 7.38 5.79 3.81
CA LEU A 30 7.59 5.07 2.56
C LEU A 30 6.86 5.74 1.38
N VAL A 31 5.64 6.23 1.59
CA VAL A 31 4.85 6.89 0.53
C VAL A 31 5.42 8.27 0.14
N ARG A 32 6.29 8.86 0.97
CA ARG A 32 7.03 10.09 0.60
C ARG A 32 8.11 9.82 -0.45
N LEU A 33 8.60 8.58 -0.57
CA LEU A 33 9.64 8.25 -1.52
C LEU A 33 9.13 8.34 -2.97
N PRO A 34 9.86 9.03 -3.87
CA PRO A 34 9.45 9.15 -5.27
C PRO A 34 9.19 7.80 -5.93
N GLY A 35 7.98 7.62 -6.46
CA GLY A 35 7.58 6.38 -7.14
C GLY A 35 7.10 5.26 -6.21
N VAL A 36 7.06 5.47 -4.89
CA VAL A 36 6.49 4.54 -3.91
C VAL A 36 5.07 4.97 -3.58
N GLY A 37 4.09 4.20 -4.04
CA GLY A 37 2.69 4.35 -3.63
C GLY A 37 2.34 3.44 -2.45
N ARG A 38 1.15 3.62 -1.87
CA ARG A 38 0.63 2.80 -0.75
C ARG A 38 0.76 1.29 -0.98
N LYS A 39 0.48 0.82 -2.21
CA LYS A 39 0.65 -0.60 -2.58
C LYS A 39 2.09 -1.07 -2.37
N THR A 40 3.04 -0.35 -2.94
CA THR A 40 4.47 -0.67 -2.86
C THR A 40 4.96 -0.59 -1.42
N ALA A 41 4.54 0.43 -0.67
CA ALA A 41 4.90 0.60 0.73
C ALA A 41 4.39 -0.58 1.59
N ASN A 42 3.15 -1.01 1.41
CA ASN A 42 2.61 -2.17 2.13
C ASN A 42 3.36 -3.48 1.81
N VAL A 43 3.81 -3.67 0.56
CA VAL A 43 4.66 -4.82 0.21
C VAL A 43 6.00 -4.77 0.93
N VAL A 44 6.63 -3.58 1.00
CA VAL A 44 7.90 -3.40 1.72
C VAL A 44 7.70 -3.68 3.22
N LEU A 45 6.67 -3.11 3.84
CA LEU A 45 6.37 -3.31 5.26
C LEU A 45 6.07 -4.79 5.59
N GLY A 46 5.29 -5.46 4.74
CA GLY A 46 5.00 -6.88 4.91
C GLY A 46 6.22 -7.77 4.76
N ASN A 47 7.02 -7.56 3.70
CA ASN A 47 8.11 -8.48 3.36
C ASN A 47 9.41 -8.19 4.13
N ALA A 48 9.74 -6.92 4.37
CA ALA A 48 11.01 -6.52 4.98
C ALA A 48 10.89 -6.26 6.49
N PHE A 49 9.71 -5.85 6.97
CA PHE A 49 9.49 -5.48 8.37
C PHE A 49 8.52 -6.39 9.11
N GLY A 50 7.93 -7.39 8.44
CA GLY A 50 6.98 -8.33 9.03
C GLY A 50 5.67 -7.69 9.50
N VAL A 51 5.38 -6.47 9.04
CA VAL A 51 4.15 -5.75 9.42
C VAL A 51 2.99 -6.28 8.57
N PRO A 52 1.95 -6.88 9.19
CA PRO A 52 0.83 -7.43 8.44
C PRO A 52 0.12 -6.34 7.62
N GLY A 53 0.13 -6.46 6.30
CA GLY A 53 -0.51 -5.51 5.39
C GLY A 53 -1.18 -6.22 4.23
N ILE A 54 -2.53 -6.17 4.18
CA ILE A 54 -3.27 -6.70 3.03
C ILE A 54 -3.08 -5.73 1.86
N THR A 55 -2.23 -6.10 0.92
CA THR A 55 -2.01 -5.33 -0.30
C THR A 55 -2.98 -5.78 -1.37
N VAL A 56 -4.11 -5.07 -1.50
CA VAL A 56 -5.06 -5.32 -2.59
C VAL A 56 -4.49 -4.77 -3.89
N ASP A 57 -4.39 -5.63 -4.90
CA ASP A 57 -4.05 -5.22 -6.25
C ASP A 57 -5.13 -5.54 -7.27
N THR A 58 -4.89 -5.16 -8.53
CA THR A 58 -5.85 -5.38 -9.61
C THR A 58 -6.17 -6.86 -9.82
N HIS A 59 -5.24 -7.77 -9.53
CA HIS A 59 -5.48 -9.21 -9.61
C HIS A 59 -6.34 -9.70 -8.45
N PHE A 60 -6.04 -9.27 -7.22
CA PHE A 60 -6.83 -9.60 -6.05
C PHE A 60 -8.25 -9.04 -6.15
N GLY A 61 -8.40 -7.76 -6.51
CA GLY A 61 -9.71 -7.14 -6.71
C GLY A 61 -10.52 -7.81 -7.83
N ARG A 62 -9.87 -8.20 -8.94
CA ARG A 62 -10.51 -8.97 -10.01
C ARG A 62 -10.92 -10.37 -9.53
N LEU A 63 -10.09 -11.02 -8.73
CA LEU A 63 -10.37 -12.34 -8.17
C LEU A 63 -11.54 -12.27 -7.19
N VAL A 64 -11.54 -11.31 -6.26
CA VAL A 64 -12.65 -11.10 -5.30
C VAL A 64 -13.96 -10.84 -6.04
N ARG A 65 -13.97 -10.01 -7.09
CA ARG A 65 -15.18 -9.79 -7.90
C ARG A 65 -15.64 -11.03 -8.67
N ARG A 66 -14.71 -11.92 -9.03
CA ARG A 66 -15.00 -13.16 -9.78
C ARG A 66 -15.42 -14.32 -8.87
N VAL A 67 -14.89 -14.39 -7.66
CA VAL A 67 -15.11 -15.49 -6.70
C VAL A 67 -16.17 -15.12 -5.66
N GLY A 68 -16.22 -13.86 -5.24
CA GLY A 68 -17.10 -13.34 -4.19
C GLY A 68 -18.42 -12.75 -4.69
N GLY A 69 -18.85 -13.04 -5.92
CA GLY A 69 -20.09 -12.54 -6.52
C GLY A 69 -21.41 -12.98 -5.84
N ASN A 70 -21.38 -13.41 -4.58
CA ASN A 70 -22.55 -13.79 -3.77
C ASN A 70 -22.34 -13.33 -2.30
N GLN A 71 -22.20 -12.04 -2.07
CA GLN A 71 -22.47 -11.46 -0.75
C GLN A 71 -23.58 -10.45 -0.96
N GLU A 72 -24.82 -10.92 -0.78
CA GLU A 72 -25.97 -10.06 -0.58
C GLU A 72 -25.65 -9.12 0.58
N GLU A 73 -25.78 -7.82 0.36
CA GLU A 73 -25.75 -6.84 1.42
C GLU A 73 -26.90 -7.16 2.37
N GLY A 74 -26.57 -7.86 3.46
CA GLY A 74 -27.50 -8.18 4.51
C GLY A 74 -28.15 -6.91 5.04
N GLN A 75 -29.45 -6.76 4.78
CA GLN A 75 -30.33 -5.96 5.60
C GLN A 75 -30.23 -6.44 7.05
N GLY A 76 -29.66 -5.60 7.91
CA GLY A 76 -29.76 -5.73 9.36
C GLY A 76 -30.23 -4.39 9.91
N GLY A 77 -31.51 -4.30 10.24
CA GLY A 77 -32.14 -3.10 10.78
C GLY A 77 -31.84 -2.87 12.26
N GLY A 78 -32.10 -1.62 12.66
CA GLY A 78 -32.55 -1.24 14.00
C GLY A 78 -31.47 -0.93 15.02
N GLU A 79 -31.34 0.35 15.37
CA GLU A 79 -31.55 0.74 16.76
C GLU A 79 -32.00 2.21 16.85
N ALA A 80 -33.03 2.39 17.68
CA ALA A 80 -33.66 3.65 18.03
C ALA A 80 -32.74 4.48 18.94
N GLY A 81 -32.73 5.79 18.76
CA GLY A 81 -32.09 6.74 19.66
C GLY A 81 -33.00 7.96 19.85
N ALA A 82 -33.58 8.02 21.05
CA ALA A 82 -34.28 9.10 21.75
C ALA A 82 -34.45 10.46 21.06
#